data_AF-A0A4Q0ZNJ1-F1
#
_entry.id   AF-A0A4Q0ZNJ1-F1
#
_cell.length_a   1.000
_cell.length_b   1.000
_cell.length_c   1.000
_cell.angle_alpha   90.00
_cell.angle_beta   90.00
_cell.angle_gamma   90.00
#
_symmetry.space_group_name_H-M   'P 1'
#
loop_
_entity.id
_entity.type
_entity.pdbx_description
1 polymer ?
#
loop_
_entity_poly.entity_id
_entity_poly.type
_entity_poly.pdbx_seq_one_letter_code
_entity_poly.pdbx_strand_id
1 'polypeptide(L)' 'MGNTVKVKVGEKEVEMREPKVRDMRVVGNHQSQGELEVHLIANLTGLTVEELDDLTMKEYAPLQKALMGFQS' A
#
# COMPACT_ATOMS: atom_id res chain seq x y z
N MET A 1 -14.18 8.58 11.02
CA MET A 1 -12.79 8.89 10.66
C MET A 1 -12.06 7.55 10.63
N GLY A 2 -11.49 7.16 9.48
CA GLY A 2 -10.70 5.92 9.42
C GLY A 2 -9.31 6.18 9.98
N ASN A 3 -8.66 5.17 10.54
CA ASN A 3 -7.27 5.31 10.98
C ASN A 3 -6.37 5.49 9.75
N THR A 4 -5.40 6.40 9.83
CA THR A 4 -4.39 6.60 8.80
C THR A 4 -3.01 6.60 9.45
N VAL A 5 -2.01 6.09 8.73
CA VAL A 5 -0.61 6.07 9.16
C VAL A 5 0.24 6.82 8.15
N LYS A 6 1.19 7.60 8.63
CA LYS A 6 2.15 8.28 7.76
C LYS A 6 3.37 7.38 7.53
N VAL A 7 3.72 7.19 6.27
CA VAL A 7 4.82 6.36 5.84
C VAL A 7 5.83 7.22 5.11
N LYS A 8 7.10 7.14 5.51
CA LYS A 8 8.18 7.84 4.81
C LYS A 8 8.67 7.00 3.62
N VAL A 9 8.57 7.57 2.43
CA VAL A 9 9.00 6.98 1.15
C VAL A 9 10.05 7.90 0.55
N GLY A 10 11.33 7.53 0.71
CA GLY A 10 12.46 8.39 0.35
C GLY A 10 12.45 9.69 1.19
N GLU A 11 12.32 10.82 0.50
CA GLU A 11 12.19 12.16 1.12
C GLU A 11 10.75 12.61 1.34
N LYS A 12 9.77 11.84 0.84
CA LYS A 12 8.34 12.18 0.91
C LYS A 12 7.64 11.44 2.06
N GLU A 13 6.57 12.04 2.59
CA GLU A 13 5.61 11.35 3.45
C GLU A 13 4.36 11.02 2.64
N VAL A 14 3.90 9.78 2.77
CA VAL A 14 2.71 9.23 2.13
C VAL A 14 1.74 8.81 3.22
N GLU A 15 0.48 9.21 3.12
CA GLU A 15 -0.56 8.80 4.06
C GLU A 15 -1.21 7.50 3.56
N MET A 16 -1.15 6.44 4.38
CA MET A 16 -1.82 5.17 4.11
C MET A 16 -3.03 5.05 5.01
N ARG A 17 -4.21 4.89 4.40
CA ARG A 17 -5.45 4.62 5.14
C ARG A 17 -5.55 3.16 5.54
N GLU A 18 -6.27 2.91 6.63
CA GLU A 18 -6.63 1.57 7.06
C GLU A 18 -7.37 0.81 5.94
N PRO A 19 -6.94 -0.43 5.63
CA PRO A 19 -7.59 -1.26 4.64
C PRO A 19 -9.00 -1.64 5.08
N LYS A 20 -9.94 -1.56 4.15
CA LYS A 20 -11.30 -2.07 4.34
C LYS A 20 -11.47 -3.36 3.55
N VAL A 21 -12.43 -4.19 3.96
CA VAL A 21 -12.80 -5.43 3.25
C VAL A 21 -13.10 -5.17 1.76
N ARG A 22 -13.67 -4.00 1.43
CA ARG A 22 -13.91 -3.61 0.03
C ARG A 22 -12.63 -3.52 -0.80
N ASP A 23 -11.52 -3.07 -0.20
CA ASP A 23 -10.25 -2.88 -0.90
C ASP A 23 -9.65 -4.25 -1.21
N MET A 24 -9.64 -5.16 -0.22
CA MET A 24 -9.26 -6.56 -0.40
C MET A 24 -10.09 -7.26 -1.48
N ARG A 25 -11.40 -7.00 -1.53
CA ARG A 25 -12.29 -7.60 -2.56
C ARG A 25 -11.99 -7.06 -3.95
N VAL A 26 -11.64 -5.78 -4.09
CA VAL A 26 -11.29 -5.18 -5.38
C VAL A 26 -10.01 -5.81 -5.93
N VAL A 27 -9.00 -5.99 -5.07
CA VAL A 27 -7.70 -6.58 -5.48
C VAL A 27 -7.70 -8.11 -5.53
N GLY A 28 -8.72 -8.77 -4.99
CA GLY A 28 -8.81 -10.24 -4.92
C GLY A 28 -8.90 -10.95 -6.28
N ASN A 29 -9.05 -10.20 -7.38
CA ASN A 29 -9.06 -10.73 -8.74
C ASN A 29 -7.66 -10.80 -9.37
N HIS A 30 -6.61 -10.28 -8.70
CA HIS A 30 -5.24 -10.33 -9.23
C HIS A 30 -4.62 -11.72 -9.09
N GLN A 31 -3.71 -12.07 -10.01
CA GLN A 31 -3.24 -13.45 -10.17
C GLN A 31 -2.13 -13.84 -9.19
N SER A 32 -1.36 -12.87 -8.72
CA SER A 32 -0.24 -13.09 -7.80
C SER A 32 -0.37 -12.28 -6.51
N GLN A 33 0.24 -12.79 -5.43
CA GLN A 33 0.29 -12.07 -4.15
C GLN A 33 1.06 -10.75 -4.26
N GLY A 34 2.10 -10.70 -5.10
CA GLY A 34 2.86 -9.48 -5.36
C GLY A 34 2.00 -8.41 -6.05
N GLU A 35 1.28 -8.76 -7.11
CA GLU A 35 0.36 -7.84 -7.78
C GLU A 35 -0.74 -7.36 -6.83
N LEU A 36 -1.32 -8.27 -6.04
CA LEU A 36 -2.35 -7.94 -5.07
C LEU A 36 -1.86 -6.90 -4.06
N GLU A 37 -0.64 -7.07 -3.53
CA GLU A 37 -0.05 -6.15 -2.57
C GLU A 37 0.17 -4.76 -3.17
N VAL A 38 0.79 -4.67 -4.35
CA VAL A 38 1.06 -3.39 -5.02
C VAL A 38 -0.24 -2.63 -5.29
N HIS A 39 -1.27 -3.30 -5.82
CA HIS A 39 -2.56 -2.69 -6.09
C HIS A 39 -3.29 -2.29 -4.80
N LEU A 40 -3.13 -3.06 -3.72
CA LEU A 40 -3.70 -2.71 -2.44
C LEU A 40 -3.03 -1.44 -1.89
N ILE A 41 -1.70 -1.39 -1.87
CA ILE A 41 -0.95 -0.21 -1.42
C ILE A 41 -1.32 1.02 -2.24
N ALA A 42 -1.44 0.91 -3.57
CA ALA A 42 -1.93 1.98 -4.44
C ALA A 42 -3.30 2.50 -3.98
N ASN A 43 -4.27 1.60 -3.76
CA ASN A 43 -5.62 1.97 -3.31
C ASN A 43 -5.67 2.60 -1.90
N LEU A 44 -4.70 2.30 -1.04
CA LEU A 44 -4.65 2.81 0.33
C LEU A 44 -3.88 4.13 0.46
N THR A 45 -2.94 4.39 -0.44
CA THR A 45 -2.06 5.58 -0.41
C THR A 45 -2.46 6.65 -1.43
N GLY A 46 -3.20 6.26 -2.47
CA GLY A 46 -3.51 7.13 -3.61
C GLY A 46 -2.35 7.26 -4.60
N LEU A 47 -1.25 6.54 -4.40
CA LEU A 47 -0.19 6.40 -5.40
C LEU A 47 -0.66 5.52 -6.55
N THR A 48 -0.15 5.80 -7.74
CA THR A 48 -0.33 4.95 -8.92
C THR A 48 0.56 3.70 -8.86
N VAL A 49 0.23 2.66 -9.64
CA VAL A 49 1.07 1.46 -9.70
C VAL A 49 2.42 1.79 -10.31
N GLU A 50 2.45 2.68 -11.31
CA GLU A 50 3.67 3.16 -11.95
C GLU A 50 4.58 3.88 -10.96
N GLU A 51 4.02 4.71 -10.07
CA GLU A 51 4.78 5.35 -9.00
C GLU A 51 5.36 4.35 -8.00
N LEU A 52 4.68 3.21 -7.77
CA LEU A 52 5.17 2.15 -6.87
C LEU A 52 6.24 1.29 -7.53
N ASP A 53 6.11 1.00 -8.83
CA ASP A 53 7.08 0.21 -9.60
C ASP A 53 8.43 0.93 -9.75
N ASP A 54 8.41 2.26 -9.78
CA ASP A 54 9.63 3.10 -9.82
C ASP A 54 10.30 3.24 -8.43
N LEU A 55 9.68 2.78 -7.34
CA LEU A 55 10.30 2.83 -6.02
C LEU A 55 11.43 1.80 -5.92
N THR A 56 12.49 2.19 -5.23
CA THR A 56 13.46 1.20 -4.78
C THR A 56 12.84 0.31 -3.70
N MET A 57 13.31 -0.94 -3.58
CA MET A 57 12.84 -1.85 -2.52
C MET A 57 13.03 -1.28 -1.10
N LYS A 58 14.00 -0.37 -0.91
CA LYS A 58 14.22 0.34 0.36
C LYS A 58 13.11 1.35 0.66
N GLU A 59 12.58 1.99 -0.37
CA GLU A 59 11.48 2.96 -0.28
C GLU A 59 10.11 2.28 -0.22
N TYR A 60 9.98 1.12 -0.85
CA TYR A 60 8.77 0.31 -0.83
C TYR A 60 8.58 -0.45 0.49
N ALA A 61 9.65 -0.95 1.10
CA ALA A 61 9.57 -1.75 2.34
C ALA A 61 8.79 -1.09 3.51
N PRO A 62 8.90 0.24 3.77
CA PRO A 62 8.03 0.92 4.74
C PRO A 62 6.53 0.82 4.44
N LEU A 63 6.13 0.88 3.17
CA LEU A 63 4.72 0.76 2.75
C LEU A 63 4.21 -0.65 3.02
N GLN A 64 4.99 -1.67 2.67
CA GLN A 64 4.67 -3.06 2.96
C GLN A 64 4.51 -3.31 4.47
N LYS A 65 5.44 -2.78 5.29
CA LYS A 65 5.36 -2.88 6.75
C LYS A 65 4.12 -2.20 7.32
N ALA A 66 3.77 -1.02 6.80
CA ALA A 66 2.57 -0.31 7.22
C ALA A 66 1.31 -1.11 6.92
N LEU A 67 1.22 -1.71 5.72
CA LEU A 67 0.12 -2.59 5.34
C LEU A 67 0.00 -3.82 6.27
N MET A 68 1.11 -4.48 6.57
CA MET A 68 1.14 -5.63 7.50
C MET A 68 0.68 -5.24 8.92
N GLY A 69 1.02 -4.04 9.38
CA GLY A 69 0.64 -3.53 10.70
C GLY A 69 -0.87 -3.34 10.90
N PHE A 70 -1.65 -3.27 9.83
CA PHE A 70 -3.12 -3.26 9.93
C PHE A 70 -3.73 -4.67 10.03
N GLN A 71 -2.96 -5.71 9.72
CA GLN A 71 -3.42 -7.11 9.72
C GLN A 71 -3.02 -7.87 10.99
N SER A 72 -2.14 -7.30 11.81
CA SER A 72 -1.67 -7.82 13.10
C SER A 72 -2.47 -7.26 14.26
#